data_AF-A0A925TKH9-F1
#
_entry.id   AF-A0A925TKH9-F1
#
_cell.length_a   1.000
_cell.length_b   1.000
_cell.length_c   1.000
_cell.angle_alpha   90.00
_cell.angle_beta   90.00
_cell.angle_gamma   90.00
#
_symmetry.space_group_name_H-M   'P 1'
#
loop_
_entity.id
_entity.type
_entity.pdbx_description
1 polymer ?
#
loop_
_entity_poly.entity_id
_entity_poly.type
_entity_poly.pdbx_seq_one_letter_code
_entity_poly.pdbx_strand_id
1 'polypeptide(L)'
;MTPSEATTQLIEGFNAPLGTFSSRIKAAYAIGLITKDQFLDLERLRKIRNEFAHSWKSVDLSKQKVAALIDSMAFSRIDDHFPDTPSEKIRSSMSCLLVEIRSSTHQIKKNGMQAKLVGNHLMRGFSGNFETQIQNARDELHNIAKYLEGAEEKKRDFYRTLLLRFKDRLTVLARPEGLEQKKILTAFLEEFSNVLRQVSV
;
A
#
# COMPACT_ATOMS: atom_id res chain seq x y z
N MET A 1 2.94 0.07 5.36
CA MET A 1 1.58 0.19 5.93
C MET A 1 1.53 1.47 6.73
N THR A 2 0.51 2.31 6.54
CA THR A 2 0.28 3.44 7.44
C THR A 2 -0.08 2.89 8.82
N PRO A 3 0.67 3.20 9.89
CA PRO A 3 0.26 2.84 11.24
C PRO A 3 -1.13 3.41 11.50
N SER A 4 -2.09 2.54 11.79
CA SER A 4 -3.49 2.90 12.00
C SER A 4 -4.13 1.87 12.93
N GLU A 5 -5.28 2.20 13.50
CA GLU A 5 -6.03 1.24 14.32
C GLU A 5 -6.36 -0.04 13.53
N ALA A 6 -6.73 0.10 12.26
CA ALA A 6 -6.96 -1.04 11.36
C ALA A 6 -5.72 -1.93 11.20
N THR A 7 -4.51 -1.33 11.15
CA THR A 7 -3.25 -2.08 11.12
C THR A 7 -3.07 -2.90 12.41
N THR A 8 -3.30 -2.30 13.57
CA THR A 8 -3.17 -2.97 14.86
C THR A 8 -4.18 -4.11 14.99
N GLN A 9 -5.45 -3.88 14.64
CA GLN A 9 -6.50 -4.92 14.67
C GLN A 9 -6.16 -6.10 13.76
N LEU A 10 -5.51 -5.86 12.61
CA LEU A 10 -5.15 -6.90 11.66
C LEU A 10 -4.00 -7.81 12.15
N ILE A 11 -3.04 -7.26 12.90
CA ILE A 11 -1.77 -7.92 13.24
C ILE A 11 -1.67 -8.33 14.71
N GLU A 12 -2.22 -7.52 15.62
CA GLU A 12 -2.03 -7.60 17.07
C GLU A 12 -3.34 -7.69 17.85
N GLY A 13 -4.48 -7.42 17.21
CA GLY A 13 -5.81 -7.51 17.82
C GLY A 13 -6.17 -8.92 18.31
N PHE A 14 -7.17 -8.98 19.21
CA PHE A 14 -7.78 -10.24 19.61
C PHE A 14 -8.39 -10.94 18.38
N ASN A 15 -8.00 -12.20 18.14
CA ASN A 15 -8.33 -12.93 16.90
C ASN A 15 -7.84 -12.25 15.60
N ALA A 16 -6.74 -11.51 15.66
CA ALA A 16 -6.13 -10.88 14.49
C ALA A 16 -5.93 -11.89 13.34
N PRO A 17 -6.43 -11.60 12.13
CA PRO A 17 -6.32 -12.52 10.98
C PRO A 17 -4.86 -12.75 10.58
N LEU A 18 -3.98 -11.76 10.76
CA LEU A 18 -2.53 -11.88 10.59
C LEU A 18 -1.80 -12.04 11.95
N GLY A 19 -2.48 -12.56 12.97
CA GLY A 19 -1.91 -12.75 14.31
C GLY A 19 -0.94 -13.93 14.43
N THR A 20 -1.00 -14.91 13.53
CA THR A 20 -0.13 -16.09 13.58
C THR A 20 1.04 -15.99 12.61
N PHE A 21 2.15 -16.68 12.91
CA PHE A 21 3.27 -16.77 11.98
C PHE A 21 2.84 -17.36 10.62
N SER A 22 1.97 -18.39 10.62
CA SER A 22 1.48 -19.01 9.39
C SER A 22 0.65 -18.05 8.53
N SER A 23 -0.24 -17.26 9.13
CA SER A 23 -1.04 -16.29 8.38
C SER A 23 -0.19 -15.14 7.83
N ARG A 24 0.82 -14.67 8.59
CA ARG A 24 1.76 -13.64 8.12
C ARG A 24 2.57 -14.08 6.90
N ILE A 25 3.14 -15.30 6.91
CA ILE A 25 3.96 -15.77 5.78
C ILE A 25 3.12 -16.04 4.53
N LYS A 26 1.87 -16.52 4.69
CA LYS A 26 0.93 -16.67 3.58
C LYS A 26 0.55 -15.32 2.97
N ALA A 27 0.24 -14.33 3.80
CA ALA A 27 -0.10 -12.99 3.33
C ALA A 27 1.06 -12.33 2.60
N ALA A 28 2.28 -12.41 3.16
CA ALA A 28 3.48 -11.87 2.53
C ALA A 28 3.74 -12.48 1.14
N TYR A 29 3.56 -13.79 1.00
CA TYR A 29 3.67 -14.46 -0.29
C TYR A 29 2.56 -14.06 -1.26
N ALA A 30 1.30 -14.06 -0.80
CA ALA A 30 0.14 -13.77 -1.64
C ALA A 30 0.18 -12.36 -2.26
N ILE A 31 0.77 -11.39 -1.56
CA ILE A 31 0.91 -10.01 -2.05
C ILE A 31 2.30 -9.72 -2.65
N GLY A 32 3.14 -10.74 -2.84
CA GLY A 32 4.41 -10.64 -3.56
C GLY A 32 5.57 -10.00 -2.80
N LEU A 33 5.55 -9.98 -1.46
CA LEU A 33 6.66 -9.43 -0.65
C LEU A 33 7.81 -10.41 -0.45
N ILE A 34 7.56 -11.71 -0.61
CA ILE A 34 8.55 -12.77 -0.52
C ILE A 34 8.41 -13.72 -1.71
N THR A 35 9.52 -14.32 -2.12
CA THR A 35 9.54 -15.31 -3.20
C THR A 35 8.94 -16.64 -2.75
N LYS A 36 8.65 -17.52 -3.72
CA LYS A 36 8.15 -18.88 -3.45
C LYS A 36 9.12 -19.68 -2.58
N ASP A 37 10.42 -19.60 -2.84
CA ASP A 37 11.43 -20.34 -2.06
C ASP A 37 11.49 -19.85 -0.62
N GLN A 38 11.48 -18.52 -0.43
CA GLN A 38 11.42 -17.90 0.90
C GLN A 38 10.17 -18.32 1.67
N PHE A 39 9.01 -18.36 1.01
CA PHE A 39 7.76 -18.83 1.61
C PHE A 39 7.85 -20.30 2.04
N LEU A 40 8.37 -21.18 1.17
CA LEU A 40 8.52 -22.61 1.47
C LEU A 40 9.49 -22.84 2.64
N ASP A 41 10.60 -22.10 2.69
CA ASP A 41 11.57 -22.19 3.77
C ASP A 41 11.01 -21.71 5.11
N LEU A 42 10.20 -20.64 5.12
CA LEU A 42 9.49 -20.21 6.32
C LEU A 42 8.45 -21.24 6.78
N GLU A 43 7.74 -21.90 5.86
CA GLU A 43 6.81 -23.00 6.18
C GLU A 43 7.56 -24.24 6.72
N ARG A 44 8.73 -24.58 6.16
CA ARG A 44 9.59 -25.64 6.69
C ARG A 44 10.07 -25.32 8.10
N LEU A 45 10.58 -24.10 8.33
CA LEU A 45 10.97 -23.64 9.67
C LEU A 45 9.82 -23.72 10.66
N ARG A 46 8.62 -23.29 10.27
CA ARG A 46 7.41 -23.40 11.09
C ARG A 46 7.10 -24.86 11.46
N LYS A 47 7.18 -25.77 10.49
CA LYS A 47 6.95 -27.21 10.71
C LYS A 47 8.01 -27.82 11.62
N ILE A 48 9.29 -27.48 11.42
CA ILE A 48 10.40 -27.91 12.29
C ILE A 48 10.11 -27.44 13.73
N ARG A 49 9.87 -26.15 13.94
CA ARG A 49 9.51 -25.60 15.27
C ARG A 49 8.32 -26.33 15.91
N ASN A 50 7.29 -26.63 15.13
CA ASN A 50 6.11 -27.35 15.62
C ASN A 50 6.44 -28.77 16.10
N GLU A 51 7.29 -29.49 15.39
CA GLU A 51 7.74 -30.83 15.80
C GLU A 51 8.45 -30.77 17.16
N PHE A 52 9.31 -29.76 17.37
CA PHE A 52 10.01 -29.57 18.65
C PHE A 52 9.05 -29.12 19.77
N ALA A 53 8.03 -28.31 19.47
CA ALA A 53 7.11 -27.78 20.48
C ALA A 53 6.01 -28.76 20.92
N HIS A 54 5.61 -29.70 20.06
CA HIS A 54 4.46 -30.58 20.30
C HIS A 54 4.83 -32.05 20.48
N SER A 55 6.12 -32.39 20.57
CA SER A 55 6.54 -33.77 20.85
C SER A 55 6.77 -34.00 22.33
N TRP A 56 6.11 -35.03 22.86
CA TRP A 56 6.35 -35.56 24.21
C TRP A 56 7.60 -36.44 24.29
N LYS A 57 8.17 -36.83 23.14
CA LYS A 57 9.39 -37.64 23.01
C LYS A 57 10.57 -36.74 22.65
N SER A 58 11.79 -37.21 22.88
CA SER A 58 12.99 -36.52 22.42
C SER A 58 12.93 -36.31 20.89
N VAL A 59 13.08 -35.07 20.46
CA VAL A 59 13.20 -34.68 19.05
C VAL A 59 14.60 -34.13 18.84
N ASP A 60 15.26 -34.62 17.81
CA ASP A 60 16.53 -34.11 17.32
C ASP A 60 16.43 -33.84 15.81
N LEU A 61 17.52 -33.31 15.25
CA LEU A 61 17.61 -32.98 13.83
C LEU A 61 17.73 -34.23 12.93
N SER A 62 18.05 -35.39 13.49
CA SER A 62 18.18 -36.66 12.76
C SER A 62 16.85 -37.36 12.52
N LYS A 63 15.79 -36.99 13.26
CA LYS A 63 14.43 -37.49 13.06
C LYS A 63 14.03 -37.32 11.60
N GLN A 64 13.66 -38.42 10.93
CA GLN A 64 13.40 -38.49 9.48
C GLN A 64 12.57 -37.32 8.93
N LYS A 65 11.47 -36.95 9.61
CA LYS A 65 10.61 -35.84 9.20
C LYS A 65 11.31 -34.48 9.29
N VAL A 66 12.11 -34.25 10.33
CA VAL A 66 12.88 -33.01 10.53
C VAL A 66 14.02 -32.94 9.52
N ALA A 67 14.78 -34.02 9.36
CA ALA A 67 15.87 -34.11 8.39
C ALA A 67 15.38 -33.83 6.96
N ALA A 68 14.26 -34.42 6.54
CA ALA A 68 13.67 -34.16 5.22
C ALA A 68 13.25 -32.70 5.02
N LEU A 69 12.75 -32.04 6.06
CA LEU A 69 12.41 -30.62 6.01
C LEU A 69 13.66 -29.75 5.85
N ILE A 70 14.75 -30.09 6.55
CA ILE A 70 16.04 -29.38 6.49
C ILE A 70 16.69 -29.53 5.12
N ASP A 71 16.72 -30.76 4.61
CA ASP A 71 17.30 -31.08 3.30
C ASP A 71 16.59 -30.31 2.17
N SER A 72 15.27 -30.16 2.29
CA SER A 72 14.47 -29.40 1.32
C SER A 72 14.67 -27.88 1.37
N MET A 73 15.41 -27.33 2.35
CA MET A 73 15.64 -25.89 2.46
C MET A 73 16.59 -25.39 1.37
N ALA A 74 16.43 -24.15 0.91
CA ALA A 74 17.36 -23.57 -0.05
C ALA A 74 18.77 -23.47 0.55
N PHE A 75 19.83 -23.60 -0.26
CA PHE A 75 21.20 -23.30 0.20
C PHE A 75 21.39 -21.80 0.39
N SER A 76 22.35 -21.44 1.24
CA SER A 76 22.83 -20.07 1.36
C SER A 76 23.29 -19.54 0.01
N ARG A 77 23.04 -18.26 -0.25
CA ARG A 77 23.52 -17.56 -1.46
C ARG A 77 24.58 -16.51 -1.13
N ILE A 78 24.97 -16.42 0.14
CA ILE A 78 25.90 -15.41 0.65
C ILE A 78 27.28 -15.98 0.97
N ASP A 79 27.42 -17.31 0.93
CA ASP A 79 28.67 -18.04 1.15
C ASP A 79 28.73 -19.25 0.22
N ASP A 80 29.96 -19.68 -0.10
CA ASP A 80 30.23 -20.84 -0.97
C ASP A 80 30.47 -22.13 -0.16
N HIS A 81 30.14 -22.13 1.14
CA HIS A 81 30.40 -23.24 2.03
C HIS A 81 29.24 -24.24 1.98
N PHE A 82 29.54 -25.48 1.61
CA PHE A 82 28.58 -26.57 1.72
C PHE A 82 28.33 -26.90 3.20
N PRO A 83 27.08 -26.93 3.68
CA PRO A 83 26.79 -27.28 5.06
C PRO A 83 26.90 -28.80 5.28
N ASP A 84 27.93 -29.23 6.02
CA ASP A 84 28.19 -30.65 6.31
C ASP A 84 27.19 -31.25 7.30
N THR A 85 26.57 -30.41 8.14
CA THR A 85 25.60 -30.83 9.15
C THR A 85 24.21 -30.22 8.97
N PRO A 86 23.12 -30.89 9.42
CA PRO A 86 21.78 -30.30 9.41
C PRO A 86 21.69 -28.96 10.16
N SER A 87 22.48 -28.82 11.24
CA SER A 87 22.57 -27.58 12.01
C SER A 87 23.17 -26.43 11.18
N GLU A 88 24.25 -26.69 10.44
CA GLU A 88 24.85 -25.71 9.53
C GLU A 88 23.91 -25.37 8.38
N LYS A 89 23.21 -26.36 7.83
CA LYS A 89 22.21 -26.14 6.78
C LYS A 89 21.11 -25.20 7.26
N ILE A 90 20.47 -25.48 8.41
CA ILE A 90 19.46 -24.56 8.97
C ILE A 90 20.06 -23.16 9.18
N ARG A 91 21.23 -23.08 9.81
CA ARG A 91 21.82 -21.79 10.19
C ARG A 91 22.14 -20.94 8.97
N SER A 92 22.78 -21.51 7.95
CA SER A 92 23.17 -20.82 6.73
C SER A 92 21.95 -20.39 5.92
N SER A 93 21.00 -21.31 5.66
CA SER A 93 19.73 -21.01 4.97
C SER A 93 18.92 -19.91 5.66
N MET A 94 18.76 -19.99 6.99
CA MET A 94 17.97 -19.01 7.74
C MET A 94 18.67 -17.66 7.87
N SER A 95 19.99 -17.64 8.00
CA SER A 95 20.76 -16.39 8.02
C SER A 95 20.62 -15.66 6.69
N CYS A 96 20.79 -16.38 5.57
CA CYS A 96 20.59 -15.83 4.23
C CYS A 96 19.16 -15.28 4.07
N LEU A 97 18.14 -16.07 4.41
CA LEU A 97 16.74 -15.64 4.37
C LEU A 97 16.46 -14.40 5.21
N LEU A 98 17.00 -14.31 6.42
CA LEU A 98 16.85 -13.15 7.30
C LEU A 98 17.50 -11.91 6.71
N VAL A 99 18.68 -12.04 6.09
CA VAL A 99 19.35 -10.94 5.39
C VAL A 99 18.50 -10.45 4.21
N GLU A 100 17.97 -11.36 3.40
CA GLU A 100 17.10 -11.01 2.27
C GLU A 100 15.82 -10.29 2.72
N ILE A 101 15.14 -10.81 3.76
CA ILE A 101 13.93 -10.17 4.31
C ILE A 101 14.28 -8.79 4.91
N ARG A 102 15.39 -8.67 5.65
CA ARG A 102 15.83 -7.37 6.20
C ARG A 102 16.15 -6.38 5.09
N SER A 103 16.88 -6.79 4.07
CA SER A 103 17.15 -5.97 2.89
C SER A 103 15.85 -5.50 2.22
N SER A 104 14.91 -6.42 2.00
CA SER A 104 13.60 -6.13 1.40
C SER A 104 12.80 -5.13 2.23
N THR A 105 12.72 -5.32 3.56
CA THR A 105 12.03 -4.38 4.46
C THR A 105 12.69 -3.00 4.49
N HIS A 106 14.03 -2.94 4.41
CA HIS A 106 14.76 -1.68 4.31
C HIS A 106 14.47 -0.96 2.99
N GLN A 107 14.48 -1.68 1.86
CA GLN A 107 14.15 -1.12 0.55
C GLN A 107 12.72 -0.58 0.47
N ILE A 108 11.75 -1.31 1.03
CA ILE A 108 10.35 -0.87 1.12
C ILE A 108 10.25 0.46 1.90
N LYS A 109 10.96 0.57 3.03
CA LYS A 109 11.00 1.81 3.82
C LYS A 109 11.69 2.95 3.08
N LYS A 110 12.87 2.69 2.50
CA LYS A 110 13.68 3.68 1.79
C LYS A 110 12.92 4.27 0.59
N ASN A 111 12.23 3.43 -0.17
CA ASN A 111 11.52 3.86 -1.37
C ASN A 111 10.12 4.45 -1.06
N GLY A 112 9.74 4.55 0.22
CA GLY A 112 8.42 5.05 0.63
C GLY A 112 7.25 4.22 0.12
N MET A 113 7.51 3.03 -0.43
CA MET A 113 6.54 2.22 -1.15
C MET A 113 5.64 1.49 -0.16
N GLN A 114 4.60 2.19 0.29
CA GLN A 114 3.37 1.53 0.69
C GLN A 114 2.84 0.73 -0.51
N ALA A 115 2.07 -0.33 -0.28
CA ALA A 115 1.34 -0.99 -1.37
C ALA A 115 0.61 0.09 -2.19
N LYS A 116 0.74 0.06 -3.52
CA LYS A 116 0.13 1.07 -4.38
C LYS A 116 -1.36 1.15 -4.04
N LEU A 117 -1.83 2.31 -3.60
CA LEU A 117 -3.25 2.53 -3.38
C LEU A 117 -3.94 2.46 -4.73
N VAL A 118 -4.70 1.38 -4.98
CA VAL A 118 -5.51 1.21 -6.20
C VAL A 118 -6.92 1.77 -6.02
N GLY A 119 -7.32 2.11 -4.79
CA GLY A 119 -8.55 2.82 -4.53
C GLY A 119 -8.59 4.14 -5.30
N ASN A 120 -9.71 4.39 -5.98
CA ASN A 120 -9.94 5.66 -6.68
C ASN A 120 -11.07 6.42 -5.99
N HIS A 121 -11.03 7.75 -6.12
CA HIS A 121 -12.18 8.58 -5.88
C HIS A 121 -12.81 8.84 -7.24
N LEU A 122 -14.08 8.47 -7.42
CA LEU A 122 -14.77 8.75 -8.67
C LEU A 122 -14.79 10.26 -8.90
N MET A 123 -14.13 10.70 -9.96
CA MET A 123 -14.11 12.09 -10.38
C MET A 123 -15.03 12.27 -11.58
N ARG A 124 -16.06 13.08 -11.40
CA ARG A 124 -16.94 13.50 -12.49
C ARG A 124 -16.27 14.65 -13.25
N GLY A 125 -15.99 14.46 -14.54
CA GLY A 125 -15.56 15.54 -15.44
C GLY A 125 -16.70 16.49 -15.82
N PHE A 126 -16.40 17.42 -16.71
CA PHE A 126 -17.40 18.30 -17.31
C PHE A 126 -17.78 17.75 -18.69
N SER A 127 -19.06 17.81 -19.05
CA SER A 127 -19.55 17.33 -20.35
C SER A 127 -19.38 18.38 -21.44
N GLY A 128 -19.20 17.93 -22.70
CA GLY A 128 -19.14 18.77 -23.89
C GLY A 128 -17.71 19.02 -24.39
N ASN A 129 -17.59 19.95 -25.35
CA ASN A 129 -16.31 20.43 -25.87
C ASN A 129 -15.62 21.39 -24.88
N PHE A 130 -14.42 21.88 -25.20
CA PHE A 130 -13.63 22.75 -24.33
C PHE A 130 -14.44 23.94 -23.78
N GLU A 131 -15.11 24.68 -24.66
CA GLU A 131 -15.89 25.86 -24.29
C GLU A 131 -17.05 25.50 -23.35
N THR A 132 -17.77 24.43 -23.67
CA THR A 132 -18.88 23.94 -22.84
C THR A 132 -18.38 23.45 -21.48
N GLN A 133 -17.23 22.79 -21.43
CA GLN A 133 -16.62 22.33 -20.19
C GLN A 133 -16.20 23.50 -19.30
N ILE A 134 -15.56 24.53 -19.88
CA ILE A 134 -15.18 25.75 -19.13
C ILE A 134 -16.42 26.46 -18.61
N GLN A 135 -17.47 26.60 -19.42
CA GLN A 135 -18.70 27.24 -18.99
C GLN A 135 -19.37 26.48 -17.85
N ASN A 136 -19.54 25.16 -18.00
CA ASN A 136 -20.09 24.31 -16.95
C ASN A 136 -19.26 24.38 -15.65
N ALA A 137 -17.93 24.44 -15.78
CA ALA A 137 -17.04 24.57 -14.64
C ALA A 137 -17.20 25.94 -13.94
N ARG A 138 -17.30 27.04 -14.69
CA ARG A 138 -17.59 28.37 -14.12
C ARG A 138 -18.92 28.42 -13.41
N ASP A 139 -19.99 27.92 -14.03
CA ASP A 139 -21.33 27.92 -13.46
C ASP A 139 -21.36 27.11 -12.16
N GLU A 140 -20.70 25.96 -12.14
CA GLU A 140 -20.61 25.13 -10.94
C GLU A 140 -19.74 25.78 -9.85
N LEU A 141 -18.60 26.39 -10.19
CA LEU A 141 -17.76 27.11 -9.24
C LEU A 141 -18.53 28.28 -8.60
N HIS A 142 -19.25 29.05 -9.41
CA HIS A 142 -20.08 30.15 -8.95
C HIS A 142 -21.16 29.66 -7.97
N ASN A 143 -21.84 28.55 -8.30
CA ASN A 143 -22.83 27.94 -7.42
C ASN A 143 -22.21 27.47 -6.10
N ILE A 144 -21.05 26.81 -6.14
CA ILE A 144 -20.33 26.37 -4.93
C ILE A 144 -20.00 27.58 -4.04
N ALA A 145 -19.45 28.65 -4.61
CA ALA A 145 -19.10 29.87 -3.87
C ALA A 145 -20.35 30.52 -3.23
N LYS A 146 -21.41 30.71 -4.02
CA LYS A 146 -22.68 31.29 -3.58
C LYS A 146 -23.30 30.51 -2.43
N TYR A 147 -23.36 29.18 -2.53
CA TYR A 147 -23.96 28.36 -1.48
C TYR A 147 -23.10 28.26 -0.23
N LEU A 148 -21.78 28.41 -0.37
CA LEU A 148 -20.87 28.39 0.76
C LEU A 148 -20.98 29.64 1.64
N GLU A 149 -21.15 30.83 1.05
CA GLU A 149 -21.27 32.10 1.80
C GLU A 149 -22.45 32.11 2.79
N GLY A 150 -23.54 31.41 2.47
CA GLY A 150 -24.72 31.29 3.31
C GLY A 150 -24.86 29.96 4.07
N ALA A 151 -23.84 29.11 4.05
CA ALA A 151 -23.91 27.79 4.67
C ALA A 151 -23.39 27.80 6.12
N GLU A 152 -24.17 27.19 7.02
CA GLU A 152 -23.80 26.95 8.41
C GLU A 152 -23.47 25.46 8.65
N GLU A 153 -22.61 25.21 9.65
CA GLU A 153 -22.23 23.89 10.13
C GLU A 153 -21.90 22.89 8.99
N LYS A 154 -22.63 21.76 8.94
CA LYS A 154 -22.42 20.66 8.01
C LYS A 154 -22.56 21.05 6.53
N LYS A 155 -23.40 22.07 6.22
CA LYS A 155 -23.53 22.55 4.84
C LYS A 155 -22.25 23.26 4.39
N ARG A 156 -21.62 24.01 5.28
CA ARG A 156 -20.35 24.71 4.99
C ARG A 156 -19.25 23.71 4.71
N ASP A 157 -19.15 22.65 5.51
CA ASP A 157 -18.19 21.56 5.32
C ASP A 157 -18.39 20.83 3.98
N PHE A 158 -19.65 20.60 3.60
CA PHE A 158 -20.00 20.01 2.32
C PHE A 158 -19.50 20.86 1.14
N TYR A 159 -19.82 22.15 1.09
CA TYR A 159 -19.39 23.03 -0.01
C TYR A 159 -17.88 23.26 -0.01
N ARG A 160 -17.24 23.32 1.15
CA ARG A 160 -15.77 23.35 1.26
C ARG A 160 -15.14 22.10 0.66
N THR A 161 -15.72 20.93 0.95
CA THR A 161 -15.29 19.66 0.36
C THR A 161 -15.49 19.63 -1.15
N LEU A 162 -16.62 20.15 -1.65
CA LEU A 162 -16.86 20.29 -3.09
C LEU A 162 -15.80 21.18 -3.74
N LEU A 163 -15.47 22.33 -3.15
CA LEU A 163 -14.46 23.24 -3.66
C LEU A 163 -13.06 22.59 -3.70
N LEU A 164 -12.69 21.84 -2.65
CA LEU A 164 -11.41 21.12 -2.62
C LEU A 164 -11.34 20.04 -3.73
N ARG A 165 -12.41 19.26 -3.91
CA ARG A 165 -12.51 18.25 -4.97
C ARG A 165 -12.64 18.84 -6.37
N PHE A 166 -13.12 20.08 -6.47
CA PHE A 166 -13.24 20.81 -7.73
C PHE A 166 -11.87 20.93 -8.42
N LYS A 167 -10.82 21.20 -7.65
CA LYS A 167 -9.43 21.23 -8.12
C LYS A 167 -9.05 19.97 -8.90
N ASP A 168 -9.38 18.80 -8.37
CA ASP A 168 -9.03 17.53 -9.00
C ASP A 168 -9.78 17.39 -10.34
N ARG A 169 -11.05 17.80 -10.39
CA ARG A 169 -11.86 17.77 -11.63
C ARG A 169 -11.34 18.68 -12.74
N LEU A 170 -10.59 19.73 -12.40
CA LEU A 170 -9.95 20.59 -13.41
C LEU A 170 -8.84 19.86 -14.18
N THR A 171 -8.24 18.82 -13.59
CA THR A 171 -7.17 18.03 -14.23
C THR A 171 -7.65 17.20 -15.42
N VAL A 172 -8.98 16.98 -15.53
CA VAL A 172 -9.62 16.20 -16.59
C VAL A 172 -10.40 17.06 -17.59
N LEU A 173 -10.20 18.39 -17.58
CA LEU A 173 -10.72 19.28 -18.61
C LEU A 173 -10.14 18.93 -20.00
N ALA A 174 -10.92 19.21 -21.04
CA ALA A 174 -10.43 19.16 -22.42
C ALA A 174 -9.16 20.02 -22.56
N ARG A 175 -8.20 19.52 -23.35
CA ARG A 175 -6.94 20.24 -23.58
C ARG A 175 -7.20 21.41 -24.54
N PRO A 176 -6.64 22.60 -24.28
CA PRO A 176 -6.84 23.75 -25.15
C PRO A 176 -6.07 23.60 -26.47
N GLU A 177 -6.74 23.84 -27.58
CA GLU A 177 -6.24 23.89 -28.94
C GLU A 177 -6.00 25.35 -29.34
N GLY A 178 -4.74 25.79 -29.28
CA GLY A 178 -4.33 27.14 -29.66
C GLY A 178 -4.20 28.13 -28.49
N LEU A 179 -3.84 29.37 -28.84
CA LEU A 179 -3.54 30.43 -27.86
C LEU A 179 -4.79 30.98 -27.16
N GLU A 180 -5.91 31.07 -27.85
CA GLU A 180 -7.15 31.64 -27.29
C GLU A 180 -7.74 30.73 -26.21
N GLN A 181 -7.86 29.43 -26.48
CA GLN A 181 -8.33 28.47 -25.46
C GLN A 181 -7.37 28.39 -24.26
N LYS A 182 -6.05 28.53 -24.48
CA LYS A 182 -5.08 28.63 -23.37
C LYS A 182 -5.34 29.85 -22.49
N LYS A 183 -5.59 31.02 -23.09
CA LYS A 183 -5.92 32.24 -22.33
C LYS A 183 -7.21 32.06 -21.53
N ILE A 184 -8.25 31.47 -22.13
CA ILE A 184 -9.53 31.18 -21.46
C ILE A 184 -9.30 30.27 -20.24
N LEU A 185 -8.52 29.21 -20.40
CA LEU A 185 -8.19 28.30 -19.31
C LEU A 185 -7.42 29.00 -18.19
N THR A 186 -6.38 29.78 -18.53
CA THR A 186 -5.60 30.52 -17.54
C THR A 186 -6.46 31.49 -16.74
N ALA A 187 -7.33 32.27 -17.41
CA ALA A 187 -8.24 33.20 -16.74
C ALA A 187 -9.19 32.48 -15.79
N PHE A 188 -9.71 31.31 -16.18
CA PHE A 188 -10.56 30.50 -15.31
C PHE A 188 -9.80 29.91 -14.11
N LEU A 189 -8.55 29.48 -14.29
CA LEU A 189 -7.72 28.97 -13.18
C LEU A 189 -7.38 30.07 -12.16
N GLU A 190 -7.22 31.31 -12.61
CA GLU A 190 -7.08 32.48 -11.73
C GLU A 190 -8.37 32.75 -10.95
N GLU A 191 -9.54 32.71 -11.61
CA GLU A 191 -10.85 32.82 -10.98
C GLU A 191 -11.04 31.77 -9.87
N PHE A 192 -10.77 30.50 -10.19
CA PHE A 192 -10.79 29.40 -9.21
C PHE A 192 -9.84 29.65 -8.02
N SER A 193 -8.62 30.11 -8.30
CA SER A 193 -7.62 30.37 -7.26
C SER A 193 -8.06 31.48 -6.30
N ASN A 194 -8.75 32.50 -6.81
CA ASN A 194 -9.29 33.58 -5.99
C ASN A 194 -10.41 33.09 -5.07
N VAL A 195 -11.36 32.31 -5.60
CA VAL A 195 -12.43 31.70 -4.78
C VAL A 195 -11.83 30.78 -3.70
N LEU A 196 -10.85 29.95 -4.07
CA LEU A 196 -10.20 29.05 -3.11
C LEU A 196 -9.52 29.80 -1.96
N ARG A 197 -8.87 30.93 -2.24
CA ARG A 197 -8.23 31.77 -1.21
C ARG A 197 -9.24 32.39 -0.25
N GLN A 198 -10.37 32.88 -0.76
CA GLN A 198 -11.43 33.48 0.07
C GLN A 198 -12.06 32.48 1.06
N VAL A 199 -12.01 31.18 0.72
CA VAL A 199 -12.64 30.09 1.48
C VAL A 199 -11.68 29.35 2.42
N SER A 200 -10.36 29.53 2.21
CA SER A 200 -9.32 28.86 3.00
C SER A 200 -8.92 29.62 4.27
N VAL A 201 -9.48 30.82 4.48
CA VAL A 201 -9.37 31.65 5.68
C VAL A 201 -10.60 31.41 6.57
#